data_AF-A0A101K571-F1
#
_entry.id   AF-A0A101K571-F1
#
_cell.length_a   1.000
_cell.length_b   1.000
_cell.length_c   1.000
_cell.angle_alpha   90.00
_cell.angle_beta   90.00
_cell.angle_gamma   90.00
#
_symmetry.space_group_name_H-M   'P 1'
#
loop_
_entity.id
_entity.type
_entity.pdbx_description
1 polymer ?
#
loop_
_entity_poly.entity_id
_entity_poly.type
_entity_poly.pdbx_seq_one_letter_code
_entity_poly.pdbx_strand_id
1 'polypeptide(L)'
;MKARLLADLRAALKQGGACEARVVRTLIAAIDNAEAPAADAGGGPMTRHEFRGGTAEVERLFLSCADVRLALQAEIDERESAAAELERLGRTSEAAVLRTEAGLARRYLV
;
A
#
# COMPACT_ATOMS: atom_id res chain seq x y z
N MET A 1 -12.58 -1.00 -5.99
CA MET A 1 -11.26 -0.34 -5.97
C MET A 1 -10.12 -1.34 -6.20
N LYS A 2 -9.93 -2.34 -5.32
CA LYS A 2 -8.92 -3.41 -5.46
C LYS A 2 -8.95 -4.13 -6.82
N ALA A 3 -10.15 -4.46 -7.33
CA ALA A 3 -10.29 -5.07 -8.67
C ALA A 3 -9.77 -4.19 -9.82
N ARG A 4 -9.90 -2.86 -9.69
CA ARG A 4 -9.37 -1.88 -10.67
C ARG A 4 -7.84 -1.83 -10.61
N LEU A 5 -7.27 -1.77 -9.40
CA LEU A 5 -5.82 -1.86 -9.20
C LEU A 5 -5.24 -3.16 -9.78
N LEU A 6 -5.92 -4.30 -9.60
CA LEU A 6 -5.49 -5.58 -10.19
C LEU A 6 -5.56 -5.59 -11.73
N ALA A 7 -6.56 -4.94 -12.32
CA ALA A 7 -6.67 -4.78 -13.77
C ALA A 7 -5.56 -3.89 -14.33
N ASP A 8 -5.30 -2.76 -13.67
CA ASP A 8 -4.27 -1.79 -14.07
C ASP A 8 -2.86 -2.36 -13.87
N LEU A 9 -2.63 -3.18 -12.83
CA LEU A 9 -1.39 -3.95 -12.67
C LEU A 9 -1.13 -4.86 -13.86
N ARG A 10 -2.16 -5.59 -14.31
CA ARG A 10 -2.04 -6.49 -15.48
C ARG A 10 -1.76 -5.68 -16.76
N ALA A 11 -2.39 -4.52 -16.92
CA ALA A 11 -2.14 -3.63 -18.05
C ALA A 11 -0.70 -3.08 -18.03
N ALA A 12 -0.23 -2.59 -16.88
CA ALA A 12 1.12 -2.05 -16.71
C ALA A 12 2.20 -3.11 -16.97
N LEU A 13 2.00 -4.34 -16.46
CA LEU A 13 2.90 -5.46 -16.74
C LEU A 13 2.94 -5.80 -18.23
N LYS A 14 1.80 -5.77 -18.92
CA LYS A 14 1.71 -6.03 -20.36
C LYS A 14 2.39 -4.94 -21.20
N GLN A 15 2.33 -3.68 -20.75
CA GLN A 15 2.93 -2.54 -21.42
C GLN A 15 4.41 -2.31 -21.05
N GLY A 16 4.97 -3.10 -20.13
CA GLY A 16 6.36 -2.95 -19.66
C GLY A 16 6.58 -1.76 -18.73
N GLY A 17 5.52 -1.18 -18.16
CA GLY A 17 5.57 -0.03 -17.26
C GLY A 17 6.06 -0.43 -15.86
N ALA A 18 7.38 -0.62 -15.68
CA ALA A 18 7.96 -1.08 -14.42
C ALA A 18 7.66 -0.16 -13.23
N CYS A 19 7.64 1.17 -13.45
CA CYS A 19 7.30 2.15 -12.42
C CYS A 19 5.82 2.05 -12.02
N GLU A 20 4.91 2.05 -13.00
CA GLU A 20 3.47 1.94 -12.75
C GLU A 20 3.12 0.62 -12.05
N ALA A 21 3.68 -0.50 -12.51
CA ALA A 21 3.47 -1.81 -11.88
C ALA A 21 4.00 -1.85 -10.44
N ARG A 22 5.12 -1.18 -10.14
CA ARG A 22 5.66 -1.07 -8.78
C ARG A 22 4.69 -0.32 -7.87
N VAL A 23 4.25 0.88 -8.28
CA VAL A 23 3.32 1.69 -7.48
C VAL A 23 2.02 0.94 -7.23
N VAL A 24 1.41 0.37 -8.28
CA VAL A 24 0.15 -0.38 -8.16
C VAL A 24 0.31 -1.59 -7.23
N ARG A 25 1.44 -2.31 -7.28
CA ARG A 25 1.71 -3.42 -6.36
C ARG A 25 1.82 -2.95 -4.90
N THR A 26 2.48 -1.81 -4.66
CA THR A 26 2.57 -1.22 -3.32
C THR A 26 1.18 -0.80 -2.80
N LEU A 27 0.35 -0.20 -3.64
CA LEU A 27 -1.03 0.17 -3.26
C LEU A 27 -1.87 -1.06 -2.90
N ILE A 28 -1.75 -2.16 -3.66
CA ILE A 28 -2.43 -3.42 -3.34
C ILE A 28 -1.95 -3.97 -1.99
N ALA A 29 -0.63 -3.95 -1.74
CA ALA A 29 -0.08 -4.40 -0.46
C ALA A 29 -0.52 -3.53 0.72
N ALA A 30 -0.64 -2.22 0.54
CA ALA A 30 -1.16 -1.31 1.58
C ALA A 30 -2.62 -1.63 1.92
N ILE A 31 -3.45 -1.94 0.90
CA ILE A 31 -4.82 -2.37 1.11
C ILE A 31 -4.87 -3.74 1.80
N ASP A 32 -4.04 -4.69 1.37
CA ASP A 32 -3.95 -6.02 1.99
C ASP A 32 -3.52 -5.92 3.47
N ASN A 33 -2.59 -5.01 3.80
CA ASN A 33 -2.17 -4.73 5.17
C ASN A 33 -3.28 -4.07 6.01
N ALA A 34 -4.10 -3.21 5.40
CA ALA A 34 -5.25 -2.63 6.08
C ALA A 34 -6.38 -3.66 6.28
N GLU A 35 -6.53 -4.62 5.35
CA GLU A 35 -7.47 -5.76 5.46
C GLU A 35 -6.99 -6.81 6.47
N ALA A 36 -5.71 -6.80 6.84
CA ALA A 36 -5.16 -7.71 7.81
C ALA A 36 -5.68 -7.36 9.21
N PRO A 37 -6.11 -8.35 10.03
CA PRO A 37 -6.40 -8.10 11.43
C PRO A 37 -5.15 -7.53 12.11
N ALA A 38 -5.35 -6.61 13.06
CA ALA A 38 -4.28 -6.16 13.94
C ALA A 38 -3.68 -7.40 14.61
N ALA A 39 -2.49 -7.81 14.16
CA ALA A 39 -1.71 -8.76 14.91
C ALA A 39 -1.38 -8.06 16.22
N ASP A 40 -1.99 -8.51 17.32
CA ASP A 40 -1.74 -7.99 18.66
C ASP A 40 -0.23 -7.80 18.83
N ALA A 41 0.22 -6.55 18.86
CA ALA A 41 1.58 -6.18 19.22
C ALA A 41 1.74 -6.36 20.74
N GLY A 42 1.52 -7.59 21.21
CA GLY A 42 1.83 -8.04 22.55
C GLY A 42 3.32 -8.35 22.60
N GLY A 43 4.11 -7.42 23.13
CA GLY A 43 5.50 -7.67 23.46
C GLY A 43 5.63 -8.86 24.41
N GLY A 44 6.38 -9.88 24.01
CA GLY A 44 6.73 -11.01 24.86
C GLY A 44 7.70 -11.96 24.16
N PRO A 45 8.77 -12.44 24.84
CA PRO A 45 9.84 -13.20 24.21
C PRO A 45 9.38 -14.61 23.87
N MET A 46 9.86 -15.09 22.71
CA MET A 46 9.90 -16.49 22.27
C MET A 46 9.05 -17.49 23.07
N THR A 47 7.92 -17.93 22.50
CA THR A 47 7.41 -19.25 22.84
C THR A 47 6.83 -19.92 21.61
N ARG A 48 7.56 -20.95 21.17
CA ARG A 48 7.12 -21.98 20.22
C ARG A 48 5.87 -22.64 20.79
N HIS A 49 4.69 -22.37 20.22
CA HIS A 49 3.51 -23.21 20.45
C HIS A 49 2.70 -23.42 19.16
N GLU A 50 2.87 -24.63 18.65
CA GLU A 50 1.82 -25.54 18.19
C GLU A 50 0.72 -24.99 17.28
N PHE A 51 0.97 -25.25 15.99
CA PHE A 51 -0.03 -25.43 14.95
C PHE A 51 -1.07 -26.49 15.38
N ARG A 52 -2.20 -26.06 15.96
CA ARG A 52 -3.38 -26.91 16.11
C ARG A 52 -4.64 -26.08 15.85
N GLY A 53 -5.21 -26.34 14.67
CA GLY A 53 -6.62 -26.19 14.29
C GLY A 53 -7.48 -25.32 15.18
N GLY A 54 -7.60 -24.06 14.79
CA GLY A 54 -8.71 -23.19 15.14
C GLY A 54 -8.93 -22.32 13.93
N THR A 55 -10.09 -22.45 13.31
CA THR A 55 -10.62 -21.57 12.28
C THR A 55 -10.60 -20.13 12.79
N ALA A 56 -9.45 -19.46 12.65
CA ALA A 56 -9.39 -18.03 12.62
C ALA A 56 -9.94 -17.63 11.24
N GLU A 57 -11.24 -17.86 11.07
CA GLU A 57 -12.11 -17.11 10.19
C GLU A 57 -12.15 -15.70 10.79
N VAL A 58 -10.98 -15.05 10.76
CA VAL A 58 -10.87 -13.63 10.97
C VAL A 58 -11.78 -13.08 9.89
N GLU A 59 -12.89 -12.47 10.30
CA GLU A 59 -13.67 -11.60 9.44
C GLU A 59 -12.63 -10.74 8.71
N ARG A 60 -12.36 -11.03 7.43
CA ARG A 60 -11.68 -10.09 6.56
C ARG A 60 -12.56 -8.86 6.68
N LEU A 61 -12.12 -7.90 7.48
CA LEU A 61 -12.75 -6.60 7.62
C LEU A 61 -12.96 -6.19 6.17
N PHE A 62 -14.22 -6.22 5.73
CA PHE A 62 -14.57 -5.76 4.40
C PHE A 62 -14.27 -4.27 4.48
N LEU A 63 -13.04 -3.89 4.12
CA LEU A 63 -12.63 -2.51 4.18
C LEU A 63 -13.66 -1.74 3.39
N SER A 64 -14.31 -0.79 4.06
CA SER A 64 -15.26 0.05 3.38
C SER A 64 -14.52 0.80 2.27
N CYS A 65 -15.23 1.21 1.23
CA CYS A 65 -14.60 2.04 0.20
C CYS A 65 -13.96 3.32 0.80
N ALA A 66 -14.41 3.77 1.97
CA ALA A 66 -13.81 4.87 2.71
C ALA A 66 -12.45 4.49 3.33
N ASP A 67 -12.33 3.31 3.92
CA ASP A 67 -11.07 2.84 4.52
C ASP A 67 -9.99 2.65 3.46
N VAL A 68 -10.36 2.12 2.29
CA VAL A 68 -9.43 2.00 1.15
C VAL A 68 -8.99 3.38 0.66
N ARG A 69 -9.89 4.37 0.62
CA ARG A 69 -9.55 5.75 0.26
C ARG A 69 -8.64 6.39 1.31
N LEU A 70 -8.88 6.18 2.59
CA LEU A 70 -8.02 6.69 3.68
C LEU A 70 -6.61 6.10 3.61
N ALA A 71 -6.50 4.78 3.39
CA ALA A 71 -5.21 4.12 3.22
C ALA A 71 -4.43 4.67 2.01
N LEU A 72 -5.11 4.85 0.87
CA LEU A 72 -4.49 5.46 -0.31
C LEU A 72 -4.08 6.92 -0.06
N GLN A 73 -4.90 7.70 0.64
CA GLN A 73 -4.59 9.10 0.96
C GLN A 73 -3.35 9.19 1.86
N ALA A 74 -3.26 8.35 2.88
CA ALA A 74 -2.09 8.28 3.75
C ALA A 74 -0.80 7.95 2.96
N GLU A 75 -0.87 6.99 2.05
CA GLU A 75 0.25 6.57 1.19
C GLU A 75 0.73 7.67 0.22
N ILE A 76 -0.20 8.54 -0.23
CA ILE A 76 0.09 9.73 -1.04
C ILE A 76 0.77 10.80 -0.20
N ASP A 77 0.20 11.11 0.97
CA ASP A 77 0.71 12.14 1.87
C ASP A 77 2.12 11.79 2.37
N GLU A 78 2.39 10.50 2.63
CA GLU A 78 3.72 10.01 3.00
C GLU A 78 4.74 10.20 1.87
N ARG A 79 4.37 9.91 0.61
CA ARG A 79 5.26 10.16 -0.55
C ARG A 79 5.53 11.63 -0.78
N GLU A 80 4.53 12.49 -0.60
CA GLU A 80 4.70 13.93 -0.73
C GLU A 80 5.60 14.50 0.36
N SER A 81 5.43 14.02 1.59
CA SER A 81 6.29 14.37 2.73
C SER A 81 7.73 13.90 2.51
N ALA A 82 7.92 12.66 2.06
CA ALA A 82 9.23 12.11 1.73
C ALA A 82 9.90 12.86 0.56
N ALA A 83 9.12 13.25 -0.46
CA ALA A 83 9.63 14.06 -1.56
C ALA A 83 10.11 15.44 -1.07
N ALA A 84 9.34 16.10 -0.20
CA ALA A 84 9.74 17.38 0.38
C ALA A 84 11.04 17.28 1.21
N GLU A 85 11.22 16.20 1.97
CA GLU A 85 12.46 15.98 2.71
C GLU A 85 13.65 15.70 1.77
N LEU A 86 13.44 14.92 0.71
CA LEU A 86 14.50 14.69 -0.30
C LEU A 86 14.91 15.98 -1.01
N GLU A 87 13.97 16.88 -1.31
CA GLU A 87 14.31 18.20 -1.86
C GLU A 87 15.14 19.04 -0.91
N ARG A 88 14.77 19.06 0.37
CA ARG A 88 15.57 19.75 1.39
C ARG A 88 17.00 19.22 1.48
N LEU A 89 17.18 17.92 1.24
CA LEU A 89 18.49 17.26 1.20
C LEU A 89 19.21 17.42 -0.16
N GLY A 90 18.64 18.17 -1.11
CA GLY A 90 19.21 18.39 -2.45
C GLY A 90 19.06 17.21 -3.41
N ARG A 91 18.28 16.17 -3.04
CA ARG A 91 18.04 14.95 -3.84
C ARG A 91 16.82 15.11 -4.76
N THR A 92 16.80 16.19 -5.55
CA THR A 92 15.64 16.63 -6.33
C THR A 92 15.17 15.59 -7.36
N SER A 93 16.07 14.80 -7.94
CA SER A 93 15.71 13.73 -8.88
C SER A 93 14.89 12.63 -8.21
N GLU A 94 15.24 12.25 -6.97
CA GLU A 94 14.51 11.22 -6.23
C GLU A 94 13.18 11.75 -5.69
N ALA A 95 13.15 13.03 -5.28
CA ALA A 95 11.91 13.72 -4.96
C ALA A 95 10.94 13.76 -6.15
N ALA A 96 11.44 14.00 -7.37
CA ALA A 96 10.63 14.01 -8.58
C ALA A 96 10.03 12.63 -8.89
N VAL A 97 10.77 11.54 -8.64
CA VAL A 97 10.25 10.18 -8.74
C VAL A 97 9.12 9.96 -7.74
N LEU A 98 9.30 10.28 -6.46
CA LEU A 98 8.26 10.12 -5.44
C LEU A 98 7.00 10.94 -5.75
N ARG A 99 7.13 12.16 -6.28
CA ARG A 99 5.98 12.95 -6.72
C ARG A 99 5.26 12.34 -7.91
N THR A 100 6.00 11.75 -8.85
CA THR A 100 5.41 11.03 -9.99
C THR A 100 4.61 9.82 -9.48
N GLU A 101 5.16 9.07 -8.53
CA GLU A 101 4.46 7.96 -7.89
C GLU A 101 3.20 8.40 -7.14
N ALA A 102 3.27 9.51 -6.38
CA ALA A 102 2.10 10.09 -5.69
C ALA A 102 1.02 10.54 -6.68
N GLY A 103 1.40 11.17 -7.80
CA GLY A 103 0.48 11.55 -8.86
C GLY A 103 -0.21 10.36 -9.51
N LEU A 104 0.50 9.23 -9.67
CA LEU A 104 -0.09 7.98 -10.15
C LEU A 104 -1.10 7.41 -9.13
N ALA A 105 -0.74 7.40 -7.84
CA ALA A 105 -1.62 6.94 -6.76
C ALA A 105 -2.90 7.79 -6.64
N ARG A 106 -2.81 9.12 -6.82
CA ARG A 106 -3.97 10.03 -6.83
C ARG A 106 -5.02 9.67 -7.89
N ARG A 107 -4.65 9.02 -9.00
CA ARG A 107 -5.59 8.56 -10.05
C ARG A 107 -6.57 7.47 -9.56
N TYR A 108 -6.28 6.85 -8.42
CA TYR A 108 -7.16 5.84 -7.82
C TYR A 108 -8.09 6.42 -6.75
N LEU A 109 -7.93 7.71 -6.40
CA LEU A 109 -8.80 8.42 -5.45
C LEU A 109 -10.02 9.09 -6.10
N VAL A 110 -10.20 8.99 -7.42
CA VAL A 110 -11.32 9.57 -8.17
C VAL A 110 -12.52 8.64 -8.16
#